data_AF-A0AAV3W4R0-F1
#
_entry.id   AF-A0AAV3W4R0-F1
#
_cell.length_a   1.000
_cell.length_b   1.000
_cell.length_c   1.000
_cell.angle_alpha   90.00
_cell.angle_beta   90.00
_cell.angle_gamma   90.00
#
_symmetry.space_group_name_H-M   'P 1'
#
loop_
_entity.id
_entity.type
_entity.pdbx_description
1 polymer ?
#
loop_
_entity_poly.entity_id
_entity_poly.type
_entity_poly.pdbx_seq_one_letter_code
_entity_poly.pdbx_strand_id
1 'polypeptide(L)'
;MNIKMSIVIFILLSFFNIGAISSDIVSAQNSFNTLEMKVKDISEFQENGVKLQYRTKNNIANEAYRIKENLPRNMALSYKDGGNDEFEAFNSDFNIDIKIWREDVYSYVEIILTNKNPKYGTKYLKNILKNIENSKLENMQYFLYYEGKEKGLDSDYFTNGLVSEYNIRKAQLMKISNGYSGTGYLNDGEKINFALVDYDTGSHIIIGTPIIFTTY
;
A
#
# COMPACT_ATOMS: atom_id res chain seq x y z
N MET A 1 -0.31 -16.34 27.49
CA MET A 1 -1.06 -15.11 27.21
C MET A 1 -2.54 -15.43 27.39
N ASN A 2 -3.27 -14.72 28.26
CA ASN A 2 -4.67 -15.02 28.54
C ASN A 2 -5.50 -14.76 27.26
N ILE A 3 -6.14 -15.78 26.70
CA ILE A 3 -6.87 -15.71 25.40
C ILE A 3 -7.86 -14.54 25.35
N LYS A 4 -8.47 -14.20 26.50
CA LYS A 4 -9.36 -13.05 26.65
C LYS A 4 -8.65 -11.70 26.44
N MET A 5 -7.41 -11.55 26.88
CA MET A 5 -6.59 -10.36 26.64
C MET A 5 -6.14 -10.26 25.18
N SER A 6 -5.82 -11.39 24.55
CA SER A 6 -5.44 -11.44 23.13
C SER A 6 -6.58 -10.97 22.22
N ILE A 7 -7.83 -11.37 22.51
CA ILE A 7 -9.01 -10.95 21.74
C ILE A 7 -9.26 -9.44 21.90
N VAL A 8 -9.12 -8.91 23.11
CA VAL A 8 -9.27 -7.46 23.36
C VAL A 8 -8.20 -6.65 22.61
N ILE A 9 -6.97 -7.14 22.51
CA ILE A 9 -5.89 -6.50 21.74
C ILE A 9 -6.18 -6.55 20.23
N PHE A 10 -6.69 -7.67 19.71
CA PHE A 10 -7.09 -7.79 18.29
C PHE A 10 -8.25 -6.85 17.94
N ILE A 11 -9.24 -6.71 18.84
CA ILE A 11 -10.37 -5.78 18.68
C ILE A 11 -9.89 -4.32 18.77
N LEU A 12 -8.93 -4.00 19.64
CA LEU A 12 -8.36 -2.65 19.71
C LEU A 12 -7.58 -2.31 18.43
N LEU A 13 -6.78 -3.26 17.90
CA LEU A 13 -6.04 -3.09 16.64
C LEU A 13 -6.97 -2.89 15.43
N SER A 14 -8.16 -3.50 15.40
CA SER A 14 -9.12 -3.29 14.31
C SER A 14 -9.75 -1.89 14.34
N PHE A 15 -10.00 -1.32 15.52
CA PHE A 15 -10.53 0.05 15.67
C PHE A 15 -9.50 1.16 15.43
N PHE A 16 -8.19 0.89 15.52
CA PHE A 16 -7.14 1.87 15.17
C PHE A 16 -7.06 2.19 13.66
N ASN A 17 -7.86 1.53 12.81
CA ASN A 17 -7.92 1.79 11.37
C ASN A 17 -9.03 2.77 10.94
N ILE A 18 -9.90 3.20 11.86
CA ILE A 18 -11.06 4.07 11.53
C ILE A 18 -10.66 5.56 11.37
N GLY A 19 -9.39 5.91 11.60
CA GLY A 19 -8.92 7.31 11.55
C GLY A 19 -8.25 7.77 10.25
N ALA A 20 -8.17 6.95 9.21
CA ALA A 20 -7.52 7.35 7.96
C ALA A 20 -8.49 8.14 7.05
N ILE A 21 -8.89 9.33 7.50
CA ILE A 21 -9.56 10.31 6.64
C ILE A 21 -8.44 11.02 5.87
N SER A 22 -8.29 10.73 4.57
CA SER A 22 -7.46 11.54 3.70
C SER A 22 -8.12 12.91 3.55
N SER A 23 -7.56 13.93 4.19
CA SER A 23 -7.94 15.32 3.89
C SER A 23 -7.35 15.67 2.53
N ASP A 24 -8.20 15.88 1.53
CA ASP A 24 -7.83 16.32 0.16
C ASP A 24 -7.23 17.75 0.09
N ILE A 25 -6.69 18.27 1.19
CA ILE A 25 -6.30 19.68 1.28
C ILE A 25 -4.94 19.80 1.99
N VAL A 26 -3.90 20.09 1.19
CA VAL A 26 -2.73 20.99 1.42
C VAL A 26 -1.38 20.40 0.94
N SER A 27 -0.89 21.00 -0.15
CA SER A 27 0.51 21.13 -0.61
C SER A 27 1.32 19.87 -1.00
N ALA A 28 1.64 19.80 -2.29
CA ALA A 28 2.42 18.75 -2.95
C ALA A 28 3.89 18.57 -2.50
N GLN A 29 4.38 19.31 -1.50
CA GLN A 29 5.80 19.28 -1.14
C GLN A 29 6.18 18.11 -0.23
N ASN A 30 5.24 17.43 0.45
CA ASN A 30 5.56 16.35 1.40
C ASN A 30 4.53 15.19 1.39
N SER A 31 4.14 14.73 0.20
CA SER A 31 3.28 13.54 0.02
C SER A 31 4.09 12.24 0.04
N PHE A 32 3.43 11.09 0.14
CA PHE A 32 4.09 9.76 -0.01
C PHE A 32 5.00 9.68 -1.24
N ASN A 33 4.64 10.32 -2.36
CA ASN A 33 5.46 10.35 -3.57
C ASN A 33 6.82 11.02 -3.36
N THR A 34 6.87 12.08 -2.54
CA THR A 34 8.13 12.75 -2.19
C THR A 34 9.02 11.81 -1.40
N LEU A 35 8.44 11.09 -0.44
CA LEU A 35 9.18 10.10 0.33
C LEU A 35 9.67 8.95 -0.56
N GLU A 36 8.82 8.42 -1.44
CA GLU A 36 9.20 7.37 -2.41
C GLU A 36 10.41 7.78 -3.24
N MET A 37 10.44 9.02 -3.77
CA MET A 37 11.59 9.52 -4.54
C MET A 37 12.87 9.55 -3.70
N LYS A 38 12.79 10.04 -2.46
CA LYS A 38 13.97 10.13 -1.60
C LYS A 38 14.50 8.75 -1.20
N VAL A 39 13.61 7.80 -0.89
CA VAL A 39 14.03 6.42 -0.61
C VAL A 39 14.65 5.78 -1.85
N LYS A 40 14.06 5.99 -3.04
CA LYS A 40 14.62 5.51 -4.32
C LYS A 40 16.05 5.99 -4.58
N ASP A 41 16.44 7.17 -4.10
CA ASP A 41 17.80 7.69 -4.28
C ASP A 41 18.83 6.90 -3.45
N ILE A 42 18.43 6.38 -2.29
CA ILE A 42 19.31 5.66 -1.35
C ILE A 42 19.17 4.13 -1.41
N SER A 43 18.22 3.61 -2.19
CA SER A 43 18.01 2.18 -2.37
C SER A 43 18.03 1.75 -3.84
N GLU A 44 18.21 0.46 -4.08
CA GLU A 44 17.95 -0.22 -5.34
C GLU A 44 16.48 -0.65 -5.37
N PHE A 45 15.72 -0.18 -6.37
CA PHE A 45 14.31 -0.50 -6.52
C PHE A 45 14.08 -2.01 -6.57
N GLN A 46 13.16 -2.53 -5.74
CA GLN A 46 12.69 -3.92 -5.80
C GLN A 46 11.26 -3.98 -6.31
N GLU A 47 10.36 -3.25 -5.63
CA GLU A 47 8.94 -3.29 -5.93
C GLU A 47 8.23 -2.03 -5.41
N ASN A 48 7.10 -1.69 -6.01
CA ASN A 48 6.13 -0.79 -5.39
C ASN A 48 4.71 -1.19 -5.77
N GLY A 49 3.74 -0.61 -5.08
CA GLY A 49 2.36 -0.92 -5.41
C GLY A 49 1.34 -0.05 -4.73
N VAL A 50 0.11 -0.23 -5.20
CA VAL A 50 -1.06 0.50 -4.74
C VAL A 50 -2.19 -0.49 -4.52
N LYS A 51 -2.81 -0.38 -3.36
CA LYS A 51 -4.03 -1.10 -3.03
C LYS A 51 -5.20 -0.14 -2.99
N LEU A 52 -6.29 -0.51 -3.65
CA LEU A 52 -7.57 0.18 -3.64
C LEU A 52 -8.60 -0.73 -2.97
N GLN A 53 -9.26 -0.21 -1.93
CA GLN A 53 -10.39 -0.87 -1.29
C GLN A 53 -11.63 0.02 -1.40
N TYR A 54 -12.79 -0.59 -1.63
CA TYR A 54 -14.09 0.09 -1.59
C TYR A 54 -15.21 -0.93 -1.43
N ARG A 55 -16.44 -0.42 -1.23
CA ARG A 55 -17.66 -1.22 -1.34
C ARG A 55 -18.62 -0.64 -2.38
N THR A 56 -19.49 -1.47 -2.90
CA THR A 56 -20.50 -1.11 -3.91
C THR A 56 -21.76 -1.95 -3.72
N LYS A 57 -22.89 -1.46 -4.21
CA LYS A 57 -24.15 -2.22 -4.26
C LYS A 57 -24.26 -3.11 -5.50
N ASN A 58 -23.29 -3.04 -6.42
CA ASN A 58 -23.22 -3.97 -7.55
C ASN A 58 -23.02 -5.39 -7.03
N ASN A 59 -23.60 -6.38 -7.73
CA ASN A 59 -23.25 -7.77 -7.49
C ASN A 59 -21.83 -8.07 -8.01
N ILE A 60 -21.27 -9.19 -7.56
CA ILE A 60 -19.89 -9.59 -7.85
C ILE A 60 -19.61 -9.64 -9.35
N ALA A 61 -20.46 -10.32 -10.13
CA ALA A 61 -20.24 -10.50 -11.57
C ALA A 61 -20.23 -9.16 -12.34
N ASN A 62 -21.17 -8.27 -12.02
CA ASN A 62 -21.24 -6.93 -12.62
C ASN A 62 -20.02 -6.09 -12.22
N GLU A 63 -19.57 -6.22 -10.98
CA GLU A 63 -18.43 -5.46 -10.48
C GLU A 63 -17.11 -5.96 -11.09
N ALA A 64 -16.92 -7.27 -11.19
CA ALA A 64 -15.78 -7.88 -11.87
C ALA A 64 -15.71 -7.43 -13.34
N TYR A 65 -16.83 -7.44 -14.05
CA TYR A 65 -16.90 -6.93 -15.43
C TYR A 65 -16.53 -5.44 -15.51
N ARG A 66 -17.09 -4.63 -14.61
CA ARG A 66 -16.81 -3.19 -14.56
C ARG A 66 -15.33 -2.90 -14.33
N ILE A 67 -14.67 -3.62 -13.42
CA ILE A 67 -13.24 -3.45 -13.15
C ILE A 67 -12.43 -3.75 -14.42
N LYS A 68 -12.70 -4.88 -15.09
CA LYS A 68 -12.01 -5.26 -16.34
C LYS A 68 -12.16 -4.19 -17.43
N GLU A 69 -13.34 -3.61 -17.60
CA GLU A 69 -13.58 -2.57 -18.62
C GLU A 69 -12.89 -1.23 -18.31
N ASN A 70 -12.60 -0.94 -17.03
CA ASN A 70 -12.00 0.33 -16.62
C ASN A 70 -10.48 0.25 -16.41
N LEU A 71 -9.87 -0.94 -16.49
CA LEU A 71 -8.41 -1.06 -16.57
C LEU A 71 -7.91 -0.54 -17.94
N PRO A 72 -6.79 0.20 -18.00
CA PRO A 72 -6.33 0.81 -19.23
C PRO A 72 -6.02 -0.22 -20.33
N ARG A 73 -6.76 -0.14 -21.44
CA ARG A 73 -6.64 -1.08 -22.57
C ARG A 73 -5.25 -1.10 -23.20
N ASN A 74 -4.52 0.02 -23.14
CA ASN A 74 -3.17 0.16 -23.67
C ASN A 74 -2.10 -0.63 -22.89
N MET A 75 -2.44 -1.21 -21.73
CA MET A 75 -1.51 -2.07 -20.97
C MET A 75 -1.41 -3.49 -21.50
N ALA A 76 -2.30 -3.90 -22.42
CA ALA A 76 -2.35 -5.25 -22.99
C ALA A 76 -2.31 -6.35 -21.91
N LEU A 77 -3.12 -6.19 -20.86
CA LEU A 77 -3.18 -7.11 -19.74
C LEU A 77 -3.74 -8.48 -20.17
N SER A 78 -3.08 -9.54 -19.72
CA SER A 78 -3.63 -10.90 -19.71
C SER A 78 -4.47 -11.09 -18.46
N TYR A 79 -5.51 -11.92 -18.53
CA TYR A 79 -6.41 -12.20 -17.41
C TYR A 79 -6.38 -13.67 -17.05
N LYS A 80 -6.37 -13.96 -15.75
CA LYS A 80 -6.46 -15.31 -15.21
C LYS A 80 -7.53 -15.34 -14.12
N ASP A 81 -8.42 -16.33 -14.20
CA ASP A 81 -9.42 -16.57 -13.16
C ASP A 81 -8.75 -17.31 -11.99
N GLY A 82 -8.93 -16.78 -10.78
CA GLY A 82 -8.40 -17.38 -9.54
C GLY A 82 -9.42 -18.30 -8.84
N GLY A 83 -10.68 -18.29 -9.29
CA GLY A 83 -11.80 -18.88 -8.56
C GLY A 83 -12.19 -18.04 -7.33
N ASN A 84 -13.29 -18.40 -6.66
CA ASN A 84 -13.80 -17.72 -5.45
C ASN A 84 -13.96 -16.20 -5.61
N ASP A 85 -14.45 -15.75 -6.76
CA ASP A 85 -14.65 -14.33 -7.07
C ASP A 85 -13.34 -13.50 -7.05
N GLU A 86 -12.21 -14.17 -7.26
CA GLU A 86 -10.88 -13.59 -7.45
C GLU A 86 -10.42 -13.72 -8.90
N PHE A 87 -9.73 -12.70 -9.42
CA PHE A 87 -9.07 -12.78 -10.70
C PHE A 87 -7.81 -11.92 -10.74
N GLU A 88 -6.88 -12.31 -11.59
CA GLU A 88 -5.61 -11.63 -11.81
C GLU A 88 -5.64 -10.94 -13.18
N ALA A 89 -5.02 -9.77 -13.27
CA ALA A 89 -4.68 -9.10 -14.53
C ALA A 89 -3.20 -8.72 -14.52
N PHE A 90 -2.44 -9.11 -15.54
CA PHE A 90 -0.98 -8.97 -15.49
C PHE A 90 -0.36 -8.74 -16.87
N ASN A 91 0.84 -8.18 -16.88
CA ASN A 91 1.76 -8.14 -18.02
C ASN A 91 3.21 -8.26 -17.52
N SER A 92 4.20 -7.86 -18.32
CA SER A 92 5.61 -7.91 -17.92
C SER A 92 6.00 -6.93 -16.82
N ASP A 93 5.27 -5.83 -16.67
CA ASP A 93 5.57 -4.75 -15.72
C ASP A 93 4.69 -4.82 -14.46
N PHE A 94 3.44 -5.25 -14.61
CA PHE A 94 2.38 -5.14 -13.61
C PHE A 94 1.76 -6.48 -13.27
N ASN A 95 1.47 -6.69 -11.98
CA ASN A 95 0.55 -7.69 -11.49
C ASN A 95 -0.61 -7.01 -10.76
N ILE A 96 -1.83 -7.39 -11.08
CA ILE A 96 -3.05 -6.86 -10.46
C ILE A 96 -3.84 -8.03 -9.91
N ASP A 97 -3.96 -8.10 -8.58
CA ASP A 97 -4.77 -9.08 -7.88
C ASP A 97 -6.09 -8.43 -7.48
N ILE A 98 -7.22 -9.00 -7.92
CA ILE A 98 -8.55 -8.50 -7.63
C ILE A 98 -9.31 -9.55 -6.82
N LYS A 99 -9.86 -9.13 -5.68
CA LYS A 99 -10.74 -9.94 -4.83
C LYS A 99 -12.06 -9.22 -4.63
N ILE A 100 -13.15 -9.95 -4.81
CA ILE A 100 -14.50 -9.43 -4.57
C ILE A 100 -15.24 -10.42 -3.68
N TRP A 101 -15.87 -9.93 -2.62
CA TRP A 101 -16.73 -10.76 -1.78
C TRP A 101 -17.99 -10.02 -1.41
N ARG A 102 -19.03 -10.76 -1.04
CA ARG A 102 -20.32 -10.20 -0.68
C ARG A 102 -20.55 -10.29 0.81
N GLU A 103 -20.94 -9.18 1.42
CA GLU A 103 -21.52 -9.16 2.75
C GLU A 103 -22.82 -8.36 2.73
N ASP A 104 -23.92 -9.04 3.05
CA ASP A 104 -25.26 -8.47 3.06
C ASP A 104 -25.63 -7.85 1.69
N VAL A 105 -25.91 -6.55 1.67
CA VAL A 105 -26.30 -5.79 0.47
C VAL A 105 -25.11 -5.23 -0.32
N TYR A 106 -23.88 -5.37 0.17
CA TYR A 106 -22.68 -4.81 -0.44
C TYR A 106 -21.75 -5.90 -0.99
N SER A 107 -21.13 -5.60 -2.13
CA SER A 107 -19.89 -6.26 -2.55
C SER A 107 -18.72 -5.40 -2.11
N TYR A 108 -17.74 -6.01 -1.47
CA TYR A 108 -16.47 -5.42 -1.07
C TYR A 108 -15.44 -5.81 -2.11
N VAL A 109 -14.59 -4.85 -2.46
CA VAL A 109 -13.57 -5.03 -3.48
C VAL A 109 -12.21 -4.64 -2.90
N GLU A 110 -11.23 -5.48 -3.18
CA GLU A 110 -9.82 -5.22 -2.97
C GLU A 110 -9.07 -5.41 -4.30
N ILE A 111 -8.30 -4.39 -4.69
CA ILE A 111 -7.46 -4.42 -5.88
C ILE A 111 -6.05 -4.07 -5.44
N ILE A 112 -5.10 -4.99 -5.65
CA ILE A 112 -3.68 -4.79 -5.37
C ILE A 112 -2.95 -4.75 -6.70
N LEU A 113 -2.34 -3.61 -7.04
CA LEU A 113 -1.50 -3.43 -8.22
C LEU A 113 -0.04 -3.31 -7.77
N THR A 114 0.80 -4.28 -8.14
CA THR A 114 2.25 -4.27 -7.89
C THR A 114 3.03 -4.10 -9.19
N ASN A 115 4.25 -3.57 -9.06
CA ASN A 115 5.12 -3.25 -10.17
C ASN A 115 6.58 -3.51 -9.80
N LYS A 116 7.31 -4.16 -10.70
CA LYS A 116 8.76 -4.43 -10.59
C LYS A 116 9.61 -3.60 -11.55
N ASN A 117 9.00 -2.71 -12.33
CA ASN A 117 9.72 -1.83 -13.24
C ASN A 117 9.97 -0.45 -12.58
N PRO A 118 11.24 -0.04 -12.34
CA PRO A 118 11.56 1.18 -11.61
C PRO A 118 11.07 2.48 -12.28
N LYS A 119 10.70 2.42 -13.56
CA LYS A 119 10.14 3.55 -14.31
C LYS A 119 8.80 4.03 -13.76
N TYR A 120 8.04 3.15 -13.10
CA TYR A 120 6.70 3.47 -12.61
C TYR A 120 6.70 3.67 -11.09
N GLY A 121 6.31 4.86 -10.65
CA GLY A 121 6.14 5.18 -9.22
C GLY A 121 4.72 4.89 -8.71
N THR A 122 4.51 4.91 -7.40
CA THR A 122 3.18 4.68 -6.81
C THR A 122 2.15 5.70 -7.26
N LYS A 123 2.55 6.96 -7.51
CA LYS A 123 1.70 7.98 -8.14
C LYS A 123 1.10 7.51 -9.48
N TYR A 124 1.92 6.88 -10.31
CA TYR A 124 1.50 6.38 -11.61
C TYR A 124 0.51 5.22 -11.43
N LEU A 125 0.85 4.25 -10.57
CA LEU A 125 -0.02 3.12 -10.26
C LEU A 125 -1.37 3.56 -9.66
N LYS A 126 -1.38 4.57 -8.78
CA LYS A 126 -2.62 5.14 -8.25
C LYS A 126 -3.49 5.68 -9.38
N ASN A 127 -2.91 6.41 -10.33
CA ASN A 127 -3.64 6.93 -11.49
C ASN A 127 -4.21 5.83 -12.39
N ILE A 128 -3.59 4.64 -12.46
CA ILE A 128 -4.18 3.48 -13.15
C ILE A 128 -5.49 3.09 -12.48
N LEU A 129 -5.47 2.91 -11.16
CA LEU A 129 -6.64 2.51 -10.40
C LEU A 129 -7.70 3.61 -10.29
N LYS A 130 -7.32 4.89 -10.48
CA LYS A 130 -8.29 6.00 -10.54
C LYS A 130 -9.34 5.82 -11.65
N ASN A 131 -9.01 5.12 -12.72
CA ASN A 131 -9.97 4.85 -13.80
C ASN A 131 -11.14 3.96 -13.35
N ILE A 132 -10.97 3.23 -12.23
CA ILE A 132 -12.00 2.38 -11.64
C ILE A 132 -12.97 3.22 -10.78
N GLU A 133 -12.59 4.42 -10.35
CA GLU A 133 -13.41 5.27 -9.50
C GLU A 133 -14.73 5.68 -10.20
N ASN A 134 -15.82 5.74 -9.44
CA ASN A 134 -17.08 6.34 -9.88
C ASN A 134 -17.96 6.72 -8.68
N SER A 135 -19.05 7.45 -8.94
CA SER A 135 -19.95 7.97 -7.91
C SER A 135 -20.76 6.93 -7.14
N LYS A 136 -20.76 5.65 -7.56
CA LYS A 136 -21.46 4.55 -6.88
C LYS A 136 -20.57 3.80 -5.88
N LEU A 137 -19.28 4.11 -5.84
CA LEU A 137 -18.34 3.48 -4.92
C LEU A 137 -18.39 4.19 -3.57
N GLU A 138 -18.43 3.42 -2.49
CA GLU A 138 -18.46 3.91 -1.12
C GLU A 138 -17.22 3.47 -0.35
N ASN A 139 -16.84 4.25 0.67
CA ASN A 139 -15.73 3.96 1.58
C ASN A 139 -14.42 3.63 0.84
N MET A 140 -14.12 4.42 -0.19
CA MET A 140 -12.92 4.24 -0.99
C MET A 140 -11.67 4.57 -0.17
N GLN A 141 -10.67 3.70 -0.22
CA GLN A 141 -9.40 3.89 0.45
C GLN A 141 -8.24 3.44 -0.43
N TYR A 142 -7.20 4.27 -0.47
CA TYR A 142 -5.94 3.95 -1.12
C TYR A 142 -4.86 3.64 -0.09
N PHE A 143 -4.04 2.66 -0.42
CA PHE A 143 -2.81 2.35 0.29
C PHE A 143 -1.67 2.35 -0.72
N LEU A 144 -0.53 2.90 -0.35
CA LEU A 144 0.66 2.97 -1.19
C LEU A 144 1.80 2.26 -0.47
N TYR A 145 2.64 1.53 -1.18
CA TYR A 145 3.89 1.02 -0.63
C TYR A 145 5.04 1.11 -1.63
N TYR A 146 6.24 1.12 -1.08
CA TYR A 146 7.49 1.01 -1.81
C TYR A 146 8.46 0.12 -1.03
N GLU A 147 9.21 -0.70 -1.77
CA GLU A 147 10.31 -1.50 -1.28
C GLU A 147 11.58 -1.24 -2.11
N GLY A 148 12.68 -1.00 -1.42
CA GLY A 148 14.00 -0.90 -2.02
C GLY A 148 15.05 -1.63 -1.19
N LYS A 149 15.95 -2.33 -1.87
CA LYS A 149 17.12 -2.95 -1.25
C LYS A 149 18.16 -1.88 -0.98
N GLU A 150 18.67 -1.83 0.23
CA GLU A 150 19.60 -0.81 0.68
C GLU A 150 20.96 -0.90 -0.05
N LYS A 151 21.55 0.25 -0.39
CA LYS A 151 22.87 0.34 -1.06
C LYS A 151 24.04 0.46 -0.07
N GLY A 152 23.99 -0.27 1.05
CA GLY A 152 25.07 -0.30 2.05
C GLY A 152 25.13 0.95 2.95
N LEU A 153 23.98 1.36 3.48
CA LEU A 153 23.90 2.36 4.55
C LEU A 153 24.31 1.71 5.87
N ASP A 154 24.87 2.53 6.76
CA ASP A 154 25.03 2.13 8.15
C ASP A 154 23.65 2.19 8.83
N SER A 155 23.32 1.20 9.67
CA SER A 155 22.03 1.10 10.37
C SER A 155 21.70 2.36 11.22
N ASP A 156 22.73 3.10 11.62
CA ASP A 156 22.62 4.39 12.33
C ASP A 156 22.09 5.53 11.43
N TYR A 157 22.34 5.48 10.11
CA TYR A 157 21.79 6.43 9.15
C TYR A 157 20.29 6.21 8.94
N PHE A 158 19.83 4.96 8.94
CA PHE A 158 18.40 4.66 8.81
C PHE A 158 17.59 5.16 10.01
N THR A 159 18.08 4.95 11.23
CA THR A 159 17.31 5.27 12.44
C THR A 159 17.26 6.77 12.73
N ASN A 160 18.35 7.51 12.51
CA ASN A 160 18.41 8.94 12.78
C ASN A 160 18.17 9.82 11.53
N GLY A 161 18.63 9.38 10.35
CA GLY A 161 18.50 10.11 9.09
C GLY A 161 17.10 10.03 8.52
N LEU A 162 16.48 8.84 8.47
CA LEU A 162 15.20 8.65 7.80
C LEU A 162 14.06 9.44 8.47
N VAL A 163 14.01 9.46 9.80
CA VAL A 163 13.01 10.24 10.54
C VAL A 163 13.20 11.75 10.37
N SER A 164 14.45 12.22 10.42
CA SER A 164 14.79 13.65 10.40
C SER A 164 14.83 14.24 8.98
N GLU A 165 15.48 13.59 8.02
CA GLU A 165 15.59 14.01 6.62
C GLU A 165 14.25 13.91 5.86
N TYR A 166 13.37 13.03 6.31
CA TYR A 166 12.05 12.82 5.70
C TYR A 166 10.89 13.46 6.46
N ASN A 167 11.19 14.26 7.49
CA ASN A 167 10.21 15.03 8.27
C ASN A 167 9.05 14.15 8.78
N ILE A 168 9.32 12.91 9.17
CA ILE A 168 8.29 12.02 9.71
C ILE A 168 7.96 12.50 11.12
N ARG A 169 6.76 13.07 11.28
CA ARG A 169 6.30 13.65 12.56
C ARG A 169 5.85 12.54 13.50
N LYS A 170 6.13 12.73 14.79
CA LYS A 170 5.73 11.80 15.88
C LYS A 170 6.16 10.35 15.59
N ALA A 171 7.35 10.17 15.01
CA ALA A 171 7.86 8.85 14.68
C ALA A 171 8.03 8.01 15.95
N GLN A 172 7.55 6.77 15.90
CA GLN A 172 7.73 5.75 16.92
C GLN A 172 8.46 4.59 16.26
N LEU A 173 9.66 4.27 16.75
CA LEU A 173 10.46 3.15 16.27
C LEU A 173 10.45 2.03 17.30
N MET A 174 10.43 0.80 16.80
CA MET A 174 10.48 -0.43 17.55
C MET A 174 11.49 -1.36 16.89
N LYS A 175 12.43 -1.89 17.69
CA LYS A 175 13.34 -2.94 17.23
C LYS A 175 12.57 -4.25 17.06
N ILE A 176 12.79 -4.92 15.94
CA ILE A 176 12.26 -6.27 15.64
C ILE A 176 13.44 -7.24 15.50
N SER A 177 13.18 -8.54 15.33
CA SER A 177 14.25 -9.56 15.31
C SER A 177 15.29 -9.31 14.23
N ASN A 178 14.86 -8.85 13.06
CA ASN A 178 15.68 -8.68 11.87
C ASN A 178 15.73 -7.22 11.42
N GLY A 179 15.77 -6.26 12.37
CA GLY A 179 15.89 -4.83 12.04
C GLY A 179 14.96 -3.94 12.85
N TYR A 180 14.30 -2.99 12.20
CA TYR A 180 13.46 -1.98 12.82
C TYR A 180 12.15 -1.80 12.08
N SER A 181 11.09 -1.52 12.83
CA SER A 181 9.81 -1.07 12.30
C SER A 181 9.41 0.23 12.97
N GLY A 182 8.72 1.10 12.26
CA GLY A 182 8.24 2.34 12.82
C GLY A 182 6.95 2.83 12.19
N THR A 183 6.32 3.74 12.92
CA THR A 183 5.13 4.45 12.48
C THR A 183 5.32 5.94 12.68
N GLY A 184 4.58 6.75 11.94
CA GLY A 184 4.59 8.20 12.12
C GLY A 184 3.54 8.87 11.26
N TYR A 185 3.71 10.16 11.03
CA TYR A 185 2.83 10.95 10.20
C TYR A 185 3.65 11.77 9.20
N LEU A 186 3.21 11.79 7.96
CA LEU A 186 3.67 12.75 6.96
C LEU A 186 3.14 14.15 7.31
N ASN A 187 3.71 15.18 6.67
CA ASN A 187 3.35 16.57 6.96
C ASN A 187 1.91 16.93 6.54
N ASP A 188 1.36 16.23 5.56
CA ASP A 188 -0.05 16.31 5.16
C ASP A 188 -1.00 15.60 6.13
N GLY A 189 -0.47 14.95 7.17
CA GLY A 189 -1.23 14.23 8.19
C GLY A 189 -1.48 12.76 7.87
N GLU A 190 -1.06 12.26 6.70
CA GLU A 190 -1.17 10.83 6.39
C GLU A 190 -0.33 10.00 7.36
N LYS A 191 -0.92 8.93 7.89
CA LYS A 191 -0.18 7.95 8.70
C LYS A 191 0.81 7.21 7.79
N ILE A 192 2.00 6.96 8.28
CA ILE A 192 2.99 6.15 7.58
C ILE A 192 3.51 5.02 8.46
N ASN A 193 3.78 3.88 7.83
CA ASN A 193 4.55 2.78 8.38
C ASN A 193 5.83 2.64 7.57
N PHE A 194 6.93 2.31 8.25
CA PHE A 194 8.21 2.05 7.61
C PHE A 194 8.92 0.92 8.33
N ALA A 195 9.80 0.24 7.62
CA ALA A 195 10.63 -0.81 8.17
C ALA A 195 12.00 -0.84 7.49
N LEU A 196 13.02 -1.17 8.28
CA LEU A 196 14.30 -1.69 7.80
C LEU A 196 14.36 -3.15 8.19
N VAL A 197 14.42 -4.03 7.21
CA VAL A 197 14.42 -5.48 7.44
C VAL A 197 15.63 -6.10 6.77
N ASP A 198 16.40 -6.85 7.56
CA ASP A 198 17.52 -7.66 7.08
C ASP A 198 16.98 -9.02 6.61
N TYR A 199 17.09 -9.27 5.31
CA TYR A 199 16.87 -10.57 4.69
C TYR A 199 18.21 -11.22 4.33
N ASP A 200 18.21 -12.52 4.05
CA ASP A 200 19.40 -13.23 3.56
C ASP A 200 19.96 -12.61 2.27
N THR A 201 19.10 -11.94 1.49
CA THR A 201 19.43 -11.25 0.26
C THR A 201 19.95 -9.83 0.45
N GLY A 202 19.97 -9.32 1.69
CA GLY A 202 20.40 -7.96 2.05
C GLY A 202 19.34 -7.21 2.87
N SER A 203 19.67 -5.98 3.25
CA SER A 203 18.78 -5.08 4.00
C SER A 203 17.81 -4.35 3.08
N HIS A 204 16.55 -4.23 3.49
CA HIS A 204 15.46 -3.67 2.69
C HIS A 204 14.76 -2.55 3.45
N ILE A 205 14.55 -1.44 2.76
CA ILE A 205 13.75 -0.30 3.19
C ILE A 205 12.34 -0.47 2.64
N ILE A 206 11.36 -0.54 3.53
CA ILE A 206 9.95 -0.65 3.17
C ILE A 206 9.22 0.56 3.75
N ILE A 207 8.41 1.24 2.94
CA ILE A 207 7.55 2.34 3.38
C ILE A 207 6.13 2.13 2.87
N GLY A 208 5.12 2.53 3.64
CA GLY A 208 3.73 2.44 3.20
C GLY A 208 2.76 3.34 3.97
N THR A 209 1.70 3.79 3.30
CA THR A 209 0.62 4.62 3.85
C THR A 209 -0.75 4.01 3.53
N PRO A 210 -1.74 4.05 4.45
CA PRO A 210 -1.56 4.25 5.88
C PRO A 210 -0.89 3.07 6.59
N ILE A 211 -0.75 1.91 5.92
CA ILE A 211 -0.08 0.69 6.39
C ILE A 211 0.70 0.04 5.23
N ILE A 212 1.66 -0.82 5.56
CA ILE A 212 2.27 -1.74 4.59
C ILE A 212 1.29 -2.93 4.43
N PHE A 213 0.85 -3.18 3.20
CA PHE A 213 -0.20 -4.18 2.90
C PHE A 213 0.32 -5.40 2.13
N THR A 214 1.61 -5.42 1.81
CA THR A 214 2.30 -6.59 1.29
C THR A 214 3.06 -7.26 2.43
N THR A 215 3.16 -8.58 2.38
CA THR A 215 3.94 -9.39 3.32
C THR A 215 4.96 -10.19 2.52
N TYR A 216 6.22 -10.11 2.91
CA TYR A 216 7.32 -10.88 2.32
C TYR A 216 7.75 -11.99 3.28
#